data_AF-A0A0F4JLT9-F1
#
_entry.id   AF-A0A0F4JLT9-F1
#
_cell.length_a   1.000
_cell.length_b   1.000
_cell.length_c   1.000
_cell.angle_alpha   90.00
_cell.angle_beta   90.00
_cell.angle_gamma   90.00
#
_symmetry.space_group_name_H-M   'P 1'
#
loop_
_entity.id
_entity.type
_entity.pdbx_description
1 polymer ?
#
loop_
_entity_poly.entity_id
_entity_poly.type
_entity_poly.pdbx_seq_one_letter_code
_entity_poly.pdbx_strand_id
1 'polypeptide(L)'
;MPHIQPLPQYVALGDSYSAGQFIGGDTNLVREPVDGGLGGPDGDYSGRSKDSYPQQLARTVLSGYEFIDVTCGGATIDDRGLGLGGILTPQTVFGGPPYIPVDGSGVPQFTPTPRPAQIDALSKATTLVTIGIGGNQYNLGQIIAKCASLGASAIGSPGTDYYRHTEEGRADLARKEEDLRDGFAKMMPELRERAPHAKFFFVGYPTLFPTADPTLFPTAEGQGTCDGGLDENITIKKGDMPFIQQQFDLVDSVIREAARDHGHTYVDIAESTRAHHVCREGTEKWMFGLYARYTFDEELHGYKPARFPAGKDMPPFSPGWTAWMQGMLAHGDGIFRGNETLTTFHPNKRGADNQTRQVTTALRTAGII
;
A
#
# COMPACT_ATOMS: atom_id res chain seq x y z
N MET A 1 -40.41 -23.42 -6.18
CA MET A 1 -39.53 -22.50 -5.43
C MET A 1 -38.92 -21.54 -6.43
N PRO A 2 -38.94 -20.22 -6.23
CA PRO A 2 -38.27 -19.32 -7.17
C PRO A 2 -36.77 -19.62 -7.13
N HIS A 3 -36.17 -19.86 -8.30
CA HIS A 3 -34.71 -19.93 -8.45
C HIS A 3 -34.16 -18.53 -8.15
N ILE A 4 -33.69 -18.31 -6.92
CA ILE A 4 -32.88 -17.13 -6.61
C ILE A 4 -31.55 -17.36 -7.34
N GLN A 5 -31.29 -16.57 -8.38
CA GLN A 5 -29.98 -16.57 -9.01
C GLN A 5 -28.96 -16.05 -7.98
N PRO A 6 -27.81 -16.72 -7.81
CA PRO A 6 -26.76 -16.23 -6.92
C PRO A 6 -26.30 -14.84 -7.41
N LEU A 7 -25.98 -13.96 -6.46
CA LEU A 7 -25.48 -12.63 -6.79
C LEU A 7 -24.16 -12.74 -7.59
N PRO A 8 -23.90 -11.82 -8.52
CA PRO A 8 -22.58 -11.73 -9.14
C PRO A 8 -21.50 -11.50 -8.07
N GLN A 9 -20.31 -12.06 -8.24
CA GLN A 9 -19.22 -11.95 -7.27
C GLN A 9 -18.26 -10.81 -7.61
N TYR A 10 -18.02 -9.93 -6.64
CA TYR A 10 -16.97 -8.92 -6.64
C TYR A 10 -15.85 -9.34 -5.69
N VAL A 11 -14.65 -9.56 -6.23
CA VAL A 11 -13.46 -9.90 -5.44
C VAL A 11 -12.46 -8.74 -5.47
N ALA A 12 -11.97 -8.32 -4.30
CA ALA A 12 -10.90 -7.33 -4.19
C ALA A 12 -9.58 -8.02 -3.82
N LEU A 13 -8.58 -7.85 -4.69
CA LEU A 13 -7.21 -8.27 -4.49
C LEU A 13 -6.31 -7.03 -4.39
N GLY A 14 -5.17 -7.15 -3.74
CA GLY A 14 -4.16 -6.10 -3.71
C GLY A 14 -3.39 -5.97 -2.41
N ASP A 15 -2.58 -4.92 -2.37
CA ASP A 15 -1.74 -4.57 -1.25
C ASP A 15 -2.39 -3.57 -0.29
N SER A 16 -1.56 -2.89 0.52
CA SER A 16 -1.98 -1.89 1.52
C SER A 16 -2.76 -0.71 0.94
N TYR A 17 -2.56 -0.33 -0.33
CA TYR A 17 -3.33 0.74 -0.99
C TYR A 17 -4.75 0.31 -1.37
N SER A 18 -4.97 -1.00 -1.51
CA SER A 18 -6.31 -1.58 -1.70
C SER A 18 -6.97 -1.95 -0.38
N ALA A 19 -6.21 -2.50 0.57
CA ALA A 19 -6.68 -2.74 1.93
C ALA A 19 -7.07 -1.44 2.63
N GLY A 20 -6.53 -0.31 2.19
CA GLY A 20 -6.81 0.98 2.81
C GLY A 20 -6.16 1.08 4.18
N GLN A 21 -4.94 0.56 4.30
CA GLN A 21 -4.19 0.56 5.54
C GLN A 21 -4.16 1.99 6.11
N PHE A 22 -4.34 2.12 7.43
CA PHE A 22 -4.39 3.39 8.17
C PHE A 22 -5.67 4.23 8.01
N ILE A 23 -6.58 3.93 7.09
CA ILE A 23 -7.79 4.76 6.92
C ILE A 23 -8.76 4.56 8.10
N GLY A 24 -9.16 5.66 8.73
CA GLY A 24 -10.26 5.71 9.70
C GLY A 24 -9.88 5.39 11.15
N GLY A 25 -8.60 5.17 11.44
CA GLY A 25 -8.19 4.79 12.79
C GLY A 25 -8.49 3.32 13.10
N ASP A 26 -8.19 2.92 14.33
CA ASP A 26 -8.36 1.55 14.83
C ASP A 26 -9.78 0.98 14.69
N THR A 27 -10.76 1.78 15.11
CA THR A 27 -12.17 1.39 15.21
C THR A 27 -12.78 1.06 13.84
N ASN A 28 -12.06 1.45 12.78
CA ASN A 28 -12.46 1.29 11.41
C ASN A 28 -11.72 0.18 10.66
N LEU A 29 -10.88 -0.60 11.36
CA LEU A 29 -10.34 -1.83 10.80
C LEU A 29 -11.44 -2.90 10.67
N VAL A 30 -11.32 -3.71 9.62
CA VAL A 30 -12.05 -4.96 9.49
C VAL A 30 -11.56 -5.90 10.58
N ARG A 31 -12.47 -6.67 11.15
CA ARG A 31 -12.18 -7.59 12.24
C ARG A 31 -12.56 -8.97 11.77
N GLU A 32 -11.55 -9.82 11.51
CA GLU A 32 -11.76 -11.21 11.15
C GLU A 32 -11.19 -12.10 12.25
N PRO A 33 -11.92 -13.17 12.65
CA PRO A 33 -11.35 -14.21 13.50
C PRO A 33 -10.16 -14.84 12.79
N VAL A 34 -8.99 -14.83 13.42
CA VAL A 34 -7.81 -15.55 12.94
C VAL A 34 -7.64 -16.79 13.81
N ASP A 35 -7.85 -17.97 13.24
CA ASP A 35 -7.50 -19.24 13.90
C ASP A 35 -5.99 -19.30 14.13
N GLY A 36 -5.55 -19.56 15.37
CA GLY A 36 -4.15 -19.96 15.64
C GLY A 36 -3.32 -19.15 16.64
N GLY A 37 -3.90 -18.19 17.37
CA GLY A 37 -3.27 -17.68 18.60
C GLY A 37 -2.23 -16.56 18.42
N LEU A 38 -2.20 -15.69 19.43
CA LEU A 38 -1.50 -14.40 19.53
C LEU A 38 -2.06 -13.23 18.71
N GLY A 39 -3.23 -13.41 18.11
CA GLY A 39 -4.20 -12.32 17.92
C GLY A 39 -5.33 -12.47 18.89
N GLY A 40 -5.69 -11.37 19.55
CA GLY A 40 -7.00 -11.29 20.19
C GLY A 40 -8.14 -11.69 19.23
N PRO A 41 -9.36 -11.90 19.73
CA PRO A 41 -10.42 -12.67 19.06
C PRO A 41 -10.87 -12.21 17.67
N ASP A 42 -10.39 -11.08 17.15
CA ASP A 42 -11.02 -10.32 16.06
C ASP A 42 -10.01 -9.51 15.18
N GLY A 43 -8.73 -9.87 15.10
CA GLY A 43 -7.72 -9.04 14.41
C GLY A 43 -7.49 -9.37 12.93
N ASP A 44 -7.95 -8.51 11.99
CA ASP A 44 -7.48 -8.59 10.61
C ASP A 44 -6.08 -8.00 10.44
N TYR A 45 -5.05 -8.85 10.55
CA TYR A 45 -3.65 -8.44 10.34
C TYR A 45 -3.34 -7.88 8.95
N SER A 46 -4.24 -8.08 7.99
CA SER A 46 -4.12 -7.56 6.63
C SER A 46 -4.25 -6.05 6.54
N GLY A 47 -4.64 -5.37 7.63
CA GLY A 47 -4.74 -3.91 7.67
C GLY A 47 -5.90 -3.37 6.84
N ARG A 48 -6.95 -4.19 6.62
CA ARG A 48 -8.12 -3.75 5.84
C ARG A 48 -8.93 -2.74 6.63
N SER A 49 -9.19 -1.59 6.02
CA SER A 49 -10.10 -0.57 6.55
C SER A 49 -11.49 -0.75 5.96
N LYS A 50 -12.52 -0.58 6.78
CA LYS A 50 -13.92 -0.47 6.34
C LYS A 50 -14.13 0.72 5.40
N ASP A 51 -13.23 1.70 5.39
CA ASP A 51 -13.27 2.86 4.50
C ASP A 51 -12.30 2.77 3.30
N SER A 52 -11.71 1.60 3.07
CA SER A 52 -10.98 1.32 1.84
C SER A 52 -11.90 1.41 0.61
N TYR A 53 -11.33 1.68 -0.57
CA TYR A 53 -12.14 1.82 -1.78
C TYR A 53 -12.95 0.54 -2.12
N PRO A 54 -12.44 -0.70 -1.93
CA PRO A 54 -13.24 -1.90 -2.19
C PRO A 54 -14.46 -1.99 -1.28
N GLN A 55 -14.26 -1.71 0.01
CA GLN A 55 -15.31 -1.73 1.03
C GLN A 55 -16.37 -0.65 0.75
N GLN A 56 -15.95 0.55 0.33
CA GLN A 56 -16.88 1.61 -0.07
C GLN A 56 -17.66 1.22 -1.34
N LEU A 57 -17.02 0.66 -2.36
CA LEU A 57 -17.69 0.18 -3.58
C LEU A 57 -18.73 -0.88 -3.27
N ALA A 58 -18.35 -1.90 -2.50
CA ALA A 58 -19.24 -3.00 -2.10
C ALA A 58 -20.50 -2.48 -1.40
N ARG A 59 -20.38 -1.50 -0.51
CA ARG A 59 -21.52 -0.94 0.21
C ARG A 59 -22.40 -0.01 -0.63
N THR A 60 -21.81 0.77 -1.53
CA THR A 60 -22.49 1.93 -2.14
C THR A 60 -22.88 1.73 -3.61
N VAL A 61 -22.04 1.05 -4.37
CA VAL A 61 -22.14 0.94 -5.83
C VAL A 61 -22.42 -0.49 -6.27
N LEU A 62 -21.91 -1.47 -5.51
CA LEU A 62 -21.97 -2.89 -5.81
C LEU A 62 -22.75 -3.67 -4.74
N SER A 63 -23.75 -3.05 -4.12
CA SER A 63 -24.55 -3.69 -3.05
C SER A 63 -25.35 -4.92 -3.51
N GLY A 64 -25.50 -5.10 -4.82
CA GLY A 64 -26.04 -6.30 -5.45
C GLY A 64 -25.01 -7.40 -5.76
N TYR A 65 -23.77 -7.28 -5.29
CA TYR A 65 -22.72 -8.28 -5.46
C TYR A 65 -22.45 -9.02 -4.15
N GLU A 66 -22.09 -10.29 -4.25
CA GLU A 66 -21.38 -10.98 -3.18
C GLU A 66 -19.94 -10.43 -3.14
N PHE A 67 -19.55 -9.85 -2.01
CA PHE A 67 -18.25 -9.18 -1.87
C PHE A 67 -17.25 -10.04 -1.09
N ILE A 68 -16.08 -10.27 -1.69
CA ILE A 68 -14.96 -10.98 -1.08
C ILE A 68 -13.74 -10.06 -1.11
N ASP A 69 -13.29 -9.63 0.07
CA ASP A 69 -12.10 -8.81 0.23
C ASP A 69 -10.96 -9.69 0.73
N VAL A 70 -9.90 -9.87 -0.05
CA VAL A 70 -8.67 -10.57 0.39
C VAL A 70 -7.43 -9.69 0.23
N THR A 71 -7.62 -8.37 0.14
CA THR A 71 -6.53 -7.41 0.12
C THR A 71 -5.70 -7.50 1.41
N CYS A 72 -4.39 -7.26 1.30
CA CYS A 72 -3.49 -7.39 2.44
C CYS A 72 -2.30 -6.46 2.35
N GLY A 73 -2.03 -5.72 3.43
CA GLY A 73 -0.81 -4.95 3.59
C GLY A 73 0.44 -5.81 3.38
N GLY A 74 1.40 -5.29 2.64
CA GLY A 74 2.65 -5.99 2.30
C GLY A 74 2.54 -7.03 1.20
N ALA A 75 1.36 -7.31 0.65
CA ALA A 75 1.19 -8.30 -0.40
C ALA A 75 2.02 -7.98 -1.65
N THR A 76 2.66 -9.01 -2.20
CA THR A 76 3.42 -9.00 -3.45
C THR A 76 2.65 -9.77 -4.54
N ILE A 77 3.20 -9.90 -5.75
CA ILE A 77 2.59 -10.77 -6.77
C ILE A 77 2.95 -12.24 -6.47
N ASP A 78 4.22 -12.49 -6.13
CA ASP A 78 4.76 -13.80 -5.73
C ASP A 78 5.74 -13.64 -4.54
N ASP A 79 6.52 -14.66 -4.20
CA ASP A 79 7.43 -14.63 -3.03
C ASP A 79 8.67 -13.73 -3.19
N ARG A 80 8.81 -12.98 -4.30
CA ARG A 80 9.89 -12.00 -4.48
C ARG A 80 9.47 -10.61 -3.99
N GLY A 81 10.31 -9.61 -4.26
CA GLY A 81 10.09 -8.24 -3.81
C GLY A 81 10.22 -8.10 -2.30
N LEU A 82 9.15 -7.68 -1.62
CA LEU A 82 9.08 -7.64 -0.15
C LEU A 82 9.14 -9.05 0.47
N GLY A 83 8.78 -10.10 -0.28
CA GLY A 83 8.92 -11.49 0.12
C GLY A 83 7.93 -11.95 1.18
N LEU A 84 6.70 -11.43 1.14
CA LEU A 84 5.62 -11.80 2.06
C LEU A 84 4.50 -12.61 1.39
N GLY A 85 4.66 -12.97 0.12
CA GLY A 85 3.60 -13.57 -0.69
C GLY A 85 2.41 -12.63 -0.92
N GLY A 86 1.40 -13.09 -1.64
CA GLY A 86 0.32 -12.20 -2.06
C GLY A 86 -0.62 -12.85 -3.06
N ILE A 87 -0.55 -12.43 -4.32
CA ILE A 87 -1.52 -12.87 -5.33
C ILE A 87 -1.38 -14.37 -5.62
N LEU A 88 -0.18 -14.81 -6.00
CA LEU A 88 0.06 -16.17 -6.49
C LEU A 88 0.54 -17.15 -5.42
N THR A 89 1.02 -16.64 -4.29
CA THR A 89 1.63 -17.44 -3.23
C THR A 89 1.00 -17.13 -1.87
N PRO A 90 0.96 -18.10 -0.94
CA PRO A 90 0.46 -17.88 0.41
C PRO A 90 1.10 -16.66 1.07
N GLN A 91 0.26 -15.88 1.73
CA GLN A 91 0.64 -14.63 2.35
C GLN A 91 1.18 -14.88 3.75
N THR A 92 2.22 -14.15 4.11
CA THR A 92 2.70 -14.05 5.49
C THR A 92 2.38 -12.67 6.00
N VAL A 93 1.38 -12.59 6.87
CA VAL A 93 0.91 -11.33 7.42
C VAL A 93 1.60 -11.07 8.75
N PHE A 94 2.09 -9.84 8.89
CA PHE A 94 2.59 -9.33 10.16
C PHE A 94 1.56 -8.33 10.64
N GLY A 95 1.24 -8.34 11.94
CA GLY A 95 0.56 -7.20 12.57
C GLY A 95 1.48 -5.98 12.49
N GLY A 96 1.55 -5.37 11.32
CA GLY A 96 2.32 -4.16 11.05
C GLY A 96 1.60 -2.95 11.64
N PRO A 97 2.24 -1.77 11.65
CA PRO A 97 1.64 -0.56 12.20
C PRO A 97 0.21 -0.34 11.64
N PRO A 98 -0.73 0.12 12.48
CA PRO A 98 -0.51 0.60 13.85
C PRO A 98 -0.34 -0.51 14.92
N TYR A 99 -0.72 -1.76 14.62
CA TYR A 99 -0.85 -2.82 15.64
C TYR A 99 0.23 -3.87 15.51
N ILE A 100 1.31 -3.70 16.25
CA ILE A 100 2.18 -4.82 16.57
C ILE A 100 1.69 -5.40 17.88
N PRO A 101 1.28 -6.69 17.94
CA PRO A 101 0.97 -7.33 19.21
C PRO A 101 2.14 -7.10 20.16
N VAL A 102 1.91 -6.79 21.42
CA VAL A 102 2.99 -6.65 22.40
C VAL A 102 2.74 -7.59 23.56
N ASP A 103 3.81 -8.09 24.18
CA ASP A 103 3.66 -8.82 25.44
C ASP A 103 3.28 -7.87 26.59
N GLY A 104 3.05 -8.42 27.78
CA GLY A 104 2.71 -7.64 28.98
C GLY A 104 3.75 -6.57 29.36
N SER A 105 4.98 -6.65 28.82
CA SER A 105 6.04 -5.66 29.02
C SER A 105 6.09 -4.58 27.93
N GLY A 106 5.27 -4.70 26.88
CA GLY A 106 5.24 -3.78 25.74
C GLY A 106 6.25 -4.14 24.64
N VAL A 107 6.84 -5.33 24.67
CA VAL A 107 7.77 -5.79 23.62
C VAL A 107 6.99 -6.28 22.41
N PRO A 108 7.30 -5.79 21.19
CA PRO A 108 6.72 -6.28 19.94
C PRO A 108 6.79 -7.82 19.78
N GLN A 109 5.64 -8.41 19.47
CA GLN A 109 5.42 -9.83 19.17
C GLN A 109 5.02 -9.93 17.70
N PHE A 110 6.02 -10.13 16.85
CA PHE A 110 5.82 -10.37 15.43
C PHE A 110 5.55 -11.85 15.19
N THR A 111 4.30 -12.27 15.33
CA THR A 111 3.90 -13.63 14.96
C THR A 111 3.49 -13.63 13.49
N PRO A 112 4.27 -14.26 12.59
CA PRO A 112 3.88 -14.39 11.20
C PRO A 112 2.61 -15.22 11.11
N THR A 113 1.56 -14.64 10.53
CA THR A 113 0.27 -15.31 10.37
C THR A 113 0.10 -15.70 8.90
N PRO A 114 0.08 -17.00 8.57
CA PRO A 114 -0.14 -17.43 7.20
C PRO A 114 -1.57 -17.13 6.76
N ARG A 115 -1.74 -16.73 5.50
CA ARG A 115 -3.02 -16.64 4.80
C ARG A 115 -2.93 -17.28 3.42
N PRO A 116 -4.05 -17.76 2.85
CA PRO A 116 -4.07 -18.28 1.48
C PRO A 116 -3.56 -17.25 0.46
N ALA A 117 -3.17 -17.72 -0.73
CA ALA A 117 -2.90 -16.84 -1.85
C ALA A 117 -4.18 -16.08 -2.21
N GLN A 118 -4.10 -14.79 -2.54
CA GLN A 118 -5.30 -14.00 -2.81
C GLN A 118 -6.07 -14.53 -4.03
N ILE A 119 -5.38 -15.14 -4.99
CA ILE A 119 -6.00 -15.74 -6.17
C ILE A 119 -6.93 -16.92 -5.84
N ASP A 120 -6.81 -17.53 -4.66
CA ASP A 120 -7.69 -18.61 -4.22
C ASP A 120 -9.12 -18.12 -3.89
N ALA A 121 -9.31 -16.81 -3.74
CA ALA A 121 -10.63 -16.20 -3.64
C ALA A 121 -11.37 -16.12 -4.98
N LEU A 122 -10.67 -16.31 -6.10
CA LEU A 122 -11.27 -16.28 -7.43
C LEU A 122 -11.92 -17.61 -7.78
N SER A 123 -13.06 -17.52 -8.46
CA SER A 123 -13.77 -18.68 -8.99
C SER A 123 -14.37 -18.38 -10.36
N LYS A 124 -14.93 -19.41 -11.01
CA LYS A 124 -15.69 -19.22 -12.26
C LYS A 124 -16.95 -18.36 -12.09
N ALA A 125 -17.43 -18.18 -10.86
CA ALA A 125 -18.55 -17.31 -10.54
C ALA A 125 -18.13 -15.83 -10.36
N THR A 126 -16.83 -15.55 -10.22
CA THR A 126 -16.31 -14.19 -10.14
C THR A 126 -16.58 -13.43 -11.43
N THR A 127 -17.25 -12.29 -11.33
CA THR A 127 -17.62 -11.45 -12.49
C THR A 127 -16.89 -10.11 -12.49
N LEU A 128 -16.44 -9.63 -11.33
CA LEU A 128 -15.73 -8.37 -11.19
C LEU A 128 -14.56 -8.51 -10.23
N VAL A 129 -13.40 -7.99 -10.61
CA VAL A 129 -12.20 -7.96 -9.75
C VAL A 129 -11.54 -6.59 -9.80
N THR A 130 -11.21 -6.03 -8.65
CA THR A 130 -10.30 -4.88 -8.53
C THR A 130 -8.96 -5.35 -7.99
N ILE A 131 -7.85 -4.90 -8.58
CA ILE A 131 -6.49 -5.31 -8.22
C ILE A 131 -5.59 -4.08 -8.11
N GLY A 132 -5.15 -3.73 -6.90
CA GLY A 132 -4.08 -2.74 -6.70
C GLY A 132 -2.85 -3.43 -6.13
N ILE A 133 -1.88 -3.76 -6.99
CA ILE A 133 -0.69 -4.55 -6.65
C ILE A 133 0.51 -4.10 -7.50
N GLY A 134 1.72 -4.29 -6.98
CA GLY A 134 2.97 -4.07 -7.73
C GLY A 134 4.03 -3.31 -6.95
N GLY A 135 3.64 -2.39 -6.08
CA GLY A 135 4.54 -1.56 -5.29
C GLY A 135 5.47 -2.37 -4.37
N ASN A 136 4.95 -3.41 -3.72
CA ASN A 136 5.77 -4.32 -2.90
C ASN A 136 6.59 -5.30 -3.74
N GLN A 137 6.12 -5.66 -4.94
CA GLN A 137 6.88 -6.51 -5.89
C GLN A 137 8.13 -5.76 -6.38
N TYR A 138 7.95 -4.50 -6.81
CA TYR A 138 9.03 -3.57 -7.15
C TYR A 138 9.84 -3.14 -5.91
N ASN A 139 9.25 -3.33 -4.72
CA ASN A 139 9.83 -3.00 -3.42
C ASN A 139 10.16 -1.50 -3.28
N LEU A 140 9.13 -0.68 -3.56
CA LEU A 140 9.14 0.78 -3.35
C LEU A 140 9.54 1.16 -1.92
N GLY A 141 9.12 0.35 -0.94
CA GLY A 141 9.49 0.52 0.45
C GLY A 141 11.01 0.61 0.63
N GLN A 142 11.77 -0.35 0.11
CA GLN A 142 13.24 -0.35 0.23
C GLN A 142 13.87 0.86 -0.46
N ILE A 143 13.33 1.29 -1.60
CA ILE A 143 13.82 2.47 -2.31
C ILE A 143 13.68 3.72 -1.43
N ILE A 144 12.48 3.93 -0.88
CA ILE A 144 12.18 5.04 0.02
C ILE A 144 13.05 4.96 1.28
N ALA A 145 13.20 3.78 1.87
CA ALA A 145 14.02 3.55 3.06
C ALA A 145 15.50 3.89 2.82
N LYS A 146 16.03 3.54 1.64
CA LYS A 146 17.40 3.90 1.24
C LYS A 146 17.56 5.41 1.09
N CYS A 147 16.61 6.10 0.44
CA CYS A 147 16.63 7.56 0.33
C CYS A 147 16.56 8.23 1.71
N ALA A 148 15.69 7.75 2.60
CA ALA A 148 15.56 8.23 3.97
C ALA A 148 16.88 8.04 4.75
N SER A 149 17.46 6.84 4.69
CA SER A 149 18.72 6.51 5.36
C SER A 149 19.89 7.35 4.86
N LEU A 150 20.01 7.59 3.55
CA LEU A 150 21.09 8.44 3.01
C LEU A 150 20.89 9.92 3.34
N GLY A 151 19.64 10.39 3.31
CA GLY A 151 19.30 11.74 3.73
C GLY A 151 19.47 11.99 5.23
N ALA A 152 19.72 10.95 6.04
CA ALA A 152 20.10 11.09 7.43
C ALA A 152 21.35 11.94 7.64
N SER A 153 22.34 11.74 6.77
CA SER A 153 23.71 12.24 6.91
C SER A 153 24.15 13.12 5.75
N ALA A 154 23.30 13.33 4.75
CA ALA A 154 23.61 14.11 3.55
C ALA A 154 22.50 15.11 3.19
N ILE A 155 22.87 16.19 2.53
CA ILE A 155 21.96 17.22 1.98
C ILE A 155 21.76 17.02 0.47
N GLY A 156 20.83 17.76 -0.14
CA GLY A 156 20.58 17.68 -1.58
C GLY A 156 19.65 16.54 -1.96
N SER A 157 20.12 15.60 -2.78
CA SER A 157 19.36 14.47 -3.33
C SER A 157 20.12 13.15 -3.20
N PRO A 158 20.58 12.77 -2.00
CA PRO A 158 21.51 11.66 -1.83
C PRO A 158 20.91 10.29 -2.23
N GLY A 159 19.59 10.11 -2.10
CA GLY A 159 18.91 8.91 -2.61
C GLY A 159 18.93 8.84 -4.14
N THR A 160 18.62 9.95 -4.78
CA THR A 160 18.67 10.12 -6.24
C THR A 160 20.08 9.89 -6.75
N ASP A 161 21.09 10.47 -6.08
CA ASP A 161 22.49 10.34 -6.47
C ASP A 161 22.94 8.87 -6.39
N TYR A 162 22.55 8.16 -5.33
CA TYR A 162 22.78 6.73 -5.22
C TYR A 162 22.18 5.95 -6.40
N TYR A 163 20.87 6.09 -6.63
CA TYR A 163 20.17 5.29 -7.64
C TYR A 163 20.53 5.65 -9.08
N ARG A 164 20.85 6.92 -9.37
CA ARG A 164 21.17 7.37 -10.73
C ARG A 164 22.66 7.28 -11.05
N HIS A 165 23.53 7.56 -10.09
CA HIS A 165 24.96 7.76 -10.38
C HIS A 165 25.84 6.58 -9.96
N THR A 166 25.37 5.67 -9.10
CA THR A 166 26.12 4.43 -8.78
C THR A 166 25.71 3.26 -9.67
N GLU A 167 26.64 2.34 -9.91
CA GLU A 167 26.34 1.07 -10.60
C GLU A 167 25.40 0.19 -9.77
N GLU A 168 25.64 0.11 -8.47
CA GLU A 168 24.84 -0.67 -7.53
C GLU A 168 23.37 -0.24 -7.55
N GLY A 169 23.10 1.06 -7.42
CA GLY A 169 21.74 1.61 -7.44
C GLY A 169 21.03 1.38 -8.77
N ARG A 170 21.71 1.59 -9.90
CA ARG A 170 21.11 1.33 -11.23
C ARG A 170 20.81 -0.15 -11.45
N ALA A 171 21.74 -1.03 -11.07
CA ALA A 171 21.54 -2.47 -11.17
C ALA A 171 20.40 -2.95 -10.26
N ASP A 172 20.22 -2.33 -9.10
CA ASP A 172 19.11 -2.62 -8.20
C ASP A 172 17.74 -2.25 -8.79
N LEU A 173 17.59 -1.04 -9.33
CA LEU A 173 16.34 -0.64 -10.01
C LEU A 173 16.03 -1.56 -11.21
N ALA A 174 17.04 -1.90 -12.01
CA ALA A 174 16.87 -2.79 -13.16
C ALA A 174 16.33 -4.17 -12.76
N ARG A 175 16.91 -4.79 -11.71
CA ARG A 175 16.41 -6.08 -11.19
C ARG A 175 14.98 -5.97 -10.66
N LYS A 176 14.66 -4.90 -9.94
CA LYS A 176 13.30 -4.67 -9.40
C LYS A 176 12.28 -4.52 -10.51
N GLU A 177 12.62 -3.80 -11.59
CA GLU A 177 11.74 -3.65 -12.75
C GLU A 177 11.53 -4.99 -13.46
N GLU A 178 12.59 -5.78 -13.66
CA GLU A 178 12.51 -7.13 -14.21
C GLU A 178 11.60 -8.04 -13.37
N ASP A 179 11.79 -8.05 -12.04
CA ASP A 179 10.96 -8.81 -11.10
C ASP A 179 9.49 -8.39 -11.13
N LEU A 180 9.21 -7.09 -11.25
CA LEU A 180 7.85 -6.57 -11.39
C LEU A 180 7.20 -7.06 -12.68
N ARG A 181 7.89 -6.91 -13.81
CA ARG A 181 7.37 -7.30 -15.13
C ARG A 181 7.13 -8.82 -15.21
N ASP A 182 8.06 -9.62 -14.71
CA ASP A 182 7.91 -11.08 -14.67
C ASP A 182 6.77 -11.51 -13.73
N GLY A 183 6.58 -10.84 -12.59
CA GLY A 183 5.43 -11.04 -11.72
C GLY A 183 4.10 -10.84 -12.47
N PHE A 184 3.95 -9.72 -13.17
CA PHE A 184 2.75 -9.46 -13.99
C PHE A 184 2.56 -10.49 -15.11
N ALA A 185 3.64 -10.88 -15.79
CA ALA A 185 3.59 -11.91 -16.84
C ALA A 185 3.08 -13.26 -16.33
N LYS A 186 3.42 -13.64 -15.09
CA LYS A 186 2.93 -14.85 -14.42
C LYS A 186 1.49 -14.71 -13.92
N MET A 187 1.15 -13.56 -13.36
CA MET A 187 -0.14 -13.36 -12.71
C MET A 187 -1.32 -13.31 -13.69
N MET A 188 -1.14 -12.64 -14.83
CA MET A 188 -2.23 -12.41 -15.79
C MET A 188 -2.90 -13.69 -16.33
N PRO A 189 -2.17 -14.74 -16.78
CA PRO A 189 -2.80 -15.98 -17.22
C PRO A 189 -3.55 -16.70 -16.08
N GLU A 190 -3.00 -16.72 -14.87
CA GLU A 190 -3.63 -17.35 -13.69
C GLU A 190 -4.95 -16.68 -13.32
N LEU A 191 -5.01 -15.33 -13.35
CA LEU A 191 -6.25 -14.58 -13.13
C LEU A 191 -7.33 -14.99 -14.13
N ARG A 192 -6.97 -15.10 -15.41
CA ARG A 192 -7.90 -15.48 -16.47
C ARG A 192 -8.35 -16.94 -16.34
N GLU A 193 -7.47 -17.84 -15.93
CA GLU A 193 -7.82 -19.24 -15.71
C GLU A 193 -8.82 -19.41 -14.56
N ARG A 194 -8.58 -18.74 -13.43
CA ARG A 194 -9.42 -18.85 -12.23
C ARG A 194 -10.77 -18.15 -12.40
N ALA A 195 -10.79 -16.99 -13.04
CA ALA A 195 -12.00 -16.18 -13.26
C ALA A 195 -12.18 -15.81 -14.75
N PRO A 196 -12.51 -16.78 -15.62
CA PRO A 196 -12.55 -16.58 -17.07
C PRO A 196 -13.55 -15.51 -17.53
N HIS A 197 -14.63 -15.31 -16.76
CA HIS A 197 -15.70 -14.36 -17.07
C HIS A 197 -15.54 -13.00 -16.39
N ALA A 198 -14.55 -12.85 -15.51
CA ALA A 198 -14.38 -11.62 -14.76
C ALA A 198 -13.88 -10.46 -15.63
N LYS A 199 -14.37 -9.27 -15.30
CA LYS A 199 -13.81 -7.98 -15.70
C LYS A 199 -12.82 -7.55 -14.62
N PHE A 200 -11.58 -7.26 -15.03
CA PHE A 200 -10.51 -6.89 -14.11
C PHE A 200 -10.19 -5.40 -14.25
N PHE A 201 -10.11 -4.73 -13.11
CA PHE A 201 -9.77 -3.32 -12.97
C PHE A 201 -8.48 -3.21 -12.15
N PHE A 202 -7.38 -2.90 -12.83
CA PHE A 202 -6.09 -2.67 -12.20
C PHE A 202 -6.01 -1.23 -11.73
N VAL A 203 -5.93 -1.04 -10.42
CA VAL A 203 -5.95 0.29 -9.77
C VAL A 203 -4.52 0.75 -9.56
N GLY A 204 -4.15 1.87 -10.17
CA GLY A 204 -2.82 2.46 -10.04
C GLY A 204 -2.59 3.13 -8.68
N TYR A 205 -1.34 3.54 -8.45
CA TYR A 205 -0.93 4.26 -7.24
C TYR A 205 -1.18 5.77 -7.38
N PRO A 206 -1.31 6.49 -6.26
CA PRO A 206 -1.47 7.94 -6.29
C PRO A 206 -0.16 8.69 -6.55
N THR A 207 -0.27 9.96 -6.92
CA THR A 207 0.84 10.92 -6.82
C THR A 207 1.07 11.27 -5.36
N LEU A 208 2.27 10.98 -4.86
CA LEU A 208 2.68 11.20 -3.48
C LEU A 208 3.48 12.48 -3.29
N PHE A 209 4.23 12.90 -4.30
CA PHE A 209 5.09 14.08 -4.24
C PHE A 209 4.84 15.03 -5.41
N PRO A 210 5.13 16.33 -5.26
CA PRO A 210 5.11 17.26 -6.38
C PRO A 210 6.03 16.75 -7.50
N THR A 211 5.55 16.77 -8.74
CA THR A 211 6.40 16.53 -9.91
C THR A 211 7.26 17.76 -10.16
N ALA A 212 8.44 17.57 -10.77
CA ALA A 212 9.38 18.66 -11.05
C ALA A 212 8.89 19.65 -12.13
N ASP A 213 7.65 19.52 -12.62
CA ASP A 213 7.10 20.40 -13.65
C ASP A 213 6.59 21.72 -13.01
N PRO A 214 7.29 22.85 -13.21
CA PRO A 214 6.90 24.13 -12.64
C PRO A 214 5.64 24.72 -13.29
N THR A 215 5.24 24.22 -14.47
CA THR A 215 4.08 24.72 -15.22
C THR A 215 2.75 24.22 -14.65
N LEU A 216 2.76 23.09 -13.94
CA LEU A 216 1.60 22.52 -13.28
C LEU A 216 1.30 23.20 -11.93
N PHE A 217 2.29 23.89 -11.35
CA PHE A 217 2.19 24.60 -10.08
C PHE A 217 2.84 25.99 -10.18
N PRO A 218 2.14 26.97 -10.80
CA PRO A 218 2.72 28.26 -11.20
C PRO A 218 3.01 29.23 -10.04
N THR A 219 2.66 28.89 -8.80
CA THR A 219 2.99 29.69 -7.60
C THR A 219 3.76 28.85 -6.58
N ALA A 220 4.69 29.48 -5.85
CA ALA A 220 5.40 28.83 -4.74
C ALA A 220 4.45 28.28 -3.66
N GLU A 221 3.26 28.87 -3.53
CA GLU A 221 2.16 28.44 -2.66
C GLU A 221 1.38 27.22 -3.23
N GLY A 222 1.34 27.08 -4.56
CA GLY A 222 0.72 25.95 -5.27
C GLY A 222 1.59 24.68 -5.28
N GLN A 223 2.91 24.83 -5.24
CA GLN A 223 3.86 23.72 -5.18
C GLN A 223 3.81 22.95 -3.86
N GLY A 224 3.31 23.58 -2.79
CA GLY A 224 3.40 23.04 -1.42
C GLY A 224 4.85 22.74 -1.12
N THR A 225 5.62 23.73 -0.69
CA THR A 225 7.09 23.65 -0.77
C THR A 225 7.73 22.54 0.09
N CYS A 226 6.94 21.80 0.87
CA CYS A 226 7.38 20.93 1.95
C CYS A 226 8.29 21.68 2.96
N ASP A 227 8.43 23.01 2.84
CA ASP A 227 9.36 23.83 3.63
C ASP A 227 8.74 24.22 5.00
N GLY A 228 7.41 24.16 5.13
CA GLY A 228 6.66 24.50 6.34
C GLY A 228 6.36 23.33 7.28
N GLY A 229 6.97 22.16 7.05
CA GLY A 229 6.78 20.98 7.90
C GLY A 229 6.29 19.76 7.12
N LEU A 230 7.22 19.03 6.52
CA LEU A 230 7.24 17.60 6.85
C LEU A 230 7.53 17.59 8.36
N ASP A 231 6.52 17.48 9.23
CA ASP A 231 6.71 17.55 10.69
C ASP A 231 7.97 16.79 11.13
N GLU A 232 9.02 17.57 11.41
CA GLU A 232 10.20 17.38 12.23
C GLU A 232 11.04 16.08 12.19
N ASN A 233 10.78 15.07 11.35
CA ASN A 233 11.61 13.83 11.33
C ASN A 233 11.73 13.08 9.98
N ILE A 234 11.32 13.65 8.85
CA ILE A 234 11.46 12.97 7.56
C ILE A 234 12.86 13.18 6.99
N THR A 235 13.59 12.09 6.80
CA THR A 235 14.98 12.13 6.33
C THR A 235 15.12 12.00 4.83
N ILE A 236 14.01 11.73 4.14
CA ILE A 236 13.89 11.89 2.69
C ILE A 236 14.05 13.37 2.35
N LYS A 237 15.03 13.69 1.51
CA LYS A 237 15.28 15.08 1.10
C LYS A 237 14.30 15.52 0.03
N LYS A 238 14.00 16.82 -0.01
CA LYS A 238 13.20 17.46 -1.07
C LYS A 238 13.73 17.15 -2.47
N GLY A 239 15.06 17.08 -2.62
CA GLY A 239 15.72 16.71 -3.87
C GLY A 239 15.45 15.26 -4.32
N ASP A 240 15.10 14.35 -3.40
CA ASP A 240 14.78 12.95 -3.70
C ASP A 240 13.33 12.72 -4.09
N MET A 241 12.43 13.65 -3.77
CA MET A 241 10.99 13.47 -3.98
C MET A 241 10.60 13.26 -5.45
N PRO A 242 11.11 14.02 -6.44
CA PRO A 242 10.78 13.77 -7.85
C PRO A 242 11.27 12.39 -8.32
N PHE A 243 12.43 11.94 -7.84
CA PHE A 243 12.95 10.61 -8.16
C PHE A 243 12.06 9.51 -7.56
N ILE A 244 11.62 9.67 -6.31
CA ILE A 244 10.70 8.72 -5.68
C ILE A 244 9.38 8.67 -6.44
N GLN A 245 8.80 9.82 -6.82
CA GLN A 245 7.58 9.85 -7.62
C GLN A 245 7.75 9.11 -8.96
N GLN A 246 8.89 9.28 -9.64
CA GLN A 246 9.19 8.54 -10.88
C GLN A 246 9.19 7.02 -10.68
N GLN A 247 9.49 6.52 -9.48
CA GLN A 247 9.41 5.09 -9.21
C GLN A 247 7.96 4.60 -9.11
N PHE A 248 7.06 5.40 -8.53
CA PHE A 248 5.61 5.12 -8.57
C PHE A 248 5.09 5.17 -10.01
N ASP A 249 5.51 6.17 -10.79
CA ASP A 249 5.13 6.31 -12.19
C ASP A 249 5.62 5.11 -13.04
N LEU A 250 6.80 4.57 -12.74
CA LEU A 250 7.32 3.35 -13.37
C LEU A 250 6.41 2.15 -13.06
N VAL A 251 6.07 1.94 -11.78
CA VAL A 251 5.17 0.84 -11.37
C VAL A 251 3.82 0.97 -12.08
N ASP A 252 3.22 2.15 -12.09
CA ASP A 252 1.96 2.42 -12.78
C ASP A 252 2.05 2.19 -14.30
N SER A 253 3.19 2.51 -14.92
CA SER A 253 3.40 2.25 -16.34
C SER A 253 3.41 0.74 -16.64
N VAL A 254 4.06 -0.08 -15.81
CA VAL A 254 4.07 -1.53 -15.94
C VAL A 254 2.67 -2.12 -15.71
N ILE A 255 1.93 -1.63 -14.70
CA ILE A 255 0.55 -2.06 -14.44
C ILE A 255 -0.34 -1.76 -15.65
N ARG A 256 -0.23 -0.54 -16.19
CA ARG A 256 -1.02 -0.08 -17.33
C ARG A 256 -0.72 -0.87 -18.60
N GLU A 257 0.55 -1.13 -18.87
CA GLU A 257 0.99 -1.99 -19.99
C GLU A 257 0.42 -3.40 -19.84
N ALA A 258 0.62 -4.03 -18.67
CA ALA A 258 0.16 -5.40 -18.44
C ALA A 258 -1.37 -5.53 -18.51
N ALA A 259 -2.11 -4.55 -17.97
CA ALA A 259 -3.57 -4.51 -18.06
C ALA A 259 -4.03 -4.37 -19.52
N ARG A 260 -3.45 -3.43 -20.27
CA ARG A 260 -3.78 -3.22 -21.70
C ARG A 260 -3.53 -4.49 -22.52
N ASP A 261 -2.37 -5.11 -22.35
CA ASP A 261 -1.94 -6.25 -23.16
C ASP A 261 -2.82 -7.49 -22.94
N HIS A 262 -3.56 -7.55 -21.83
CA HIS A 262 -4.51 -8.62 -21.50
C HIS A 262 -5.99 -8.18 -21.59
N GLY A 263 -6.27 -7.00 -22.15
CA GLY A 263 -7.63 -6.49 -22.34
C GLY A 263 -8.36 -6.16 -21.03
N HIS A 264 -7.62 -5.77 -20.00
CA HIS A 264 -8.13 -5.31 -18.72
C HIS A 264 -8.14 -3.78 -18.63
N THR A 265 -8.88 -3.24 -17.66
CA THR A 265 -9.00 -1.80 -17.46
C THR A 265 -7.94 -1.33 -16.46
N TYR A 266 -7.14 -0.33 -16.83
CA TYR A 266 -6.31 0.42 -15.88
C TYR A 266 -7.11 1.62 -15.34
N VAL A 267 -7.10 1.82 -14.03
CA VAL A 267 -7.73 2.96 -13.34
C VAL A 267 -6.63 3.90 -12.86
N ASP A 268 -6.52 5.06 -13.49
CA ASP A 268 -5.51 6.07 -13.17
C ASP A 268 -5.89 6.85 -11.90
N ILE A 269 -5.12 6.65 -10.83
CA ILE A 269 -5.27 7.38 -9.58
C ILE A 269 -4.32 8.59 -9.52
N ALA A 270 -3.13 8.47 -10.09
CA ALA A 270 -2.09 9.49 -10.11
C ALA A 270 -2.62 10.83 -10.65
N GLU A 271 -3.32 10.82 -11.79
CA GLU A 271 -3.93 12.01 -12.41
C GLU A 271 -4.73 12.84 -11.41
N SER A 272 -5.69 12.20 -10.76
CA SER A 272 -6.62 12.83 -9.83
C SER A 272 -6.02 13.24 -8.49
N THR A 273 -4.80 12.79 -8.18
CA THR A 273 -4.14 13.04 -6.88
C THR A 273 -2.97 14.01 -6.97
N ARG A 274 -2.62 14.50 -8.16
CA ARG A 274 -1.48 15.41 -8.36
C ARG A 274 -1.48 16.66 -7.48
N ALA A 275 -2.63 17.28 -7.24
CA ALA A 275 -2.74 18.46 -6.39
C ALA A 275 -2.91 18.13 -4.89
N HIS A 276 -2.88 16.84 -4.54
CA HIS A 276 -3.28 16.32 -3.22
C HIS A 276 -2.22 15.46 -2.52
N HIS A 277 -0.95 15.71 -2.88
CA HIS A 277 0.24 15.01 -2.42
C HIS A 277 0.59 15.28 -0.94
N VAL A 278 1.63 14.61 -0.44
CA VAL A 278 1.99 14.59 1.00
C VAL A 278 2.39 15.96 1.57
N CYS A 279 2.88 16.87 0.72
CA CYS A 279 3.25 18.24 1.11
C CYS A 279 2.09 19.24 1.09
N ARG A 280 0.85 18.77 0.89
CA ARG A 280 -0.35 19.60 1.05
C ARG A 280 -0.81 19.61 2.51
N GLU A 281 -1.67 20.56 2.84
CA GLU A 281 -2.27 20.72 4.16
C GLU A 281 -3.80 20.76 4.08
N GLY A 282 -4.47 20.58 5.22
CA GLY A 282 -5.92 20.68 5.34
C GLY A 282 -6.68 19.72 4.41
N THR A 283 -7.70 20.22 3.71
CA THR A 283 -8.55 19.41 2.81
C THR A 283 -7.83 18.93 1.55
N GLU A 284 -6.71 19.57 1.21
CA GLU A 284 -5.93 19.23 0.03
C GLU A 284 -4.95 18.09 0.30
N LYS A 285 -4.68 17.75 1.57
CA LYS A 285 -3.82 16.62 1.93
C LYS A 285 -4.61 15.32 1.84
N TRP A 286 -4.44 14.55 0.76
CA TRP A 286 -5.12 13.24 0.60
C TRP A 286 -4.22 12.05 0.93
N MET A 287 -2.93 12.31 1.15
CA MET A 287 -1.93 11.32 1.51
C MET A 287 -1.40 11.58 2.93
N PHE A 288 -1.28 10.53 3.72
CA PHE A 288 -0.44 10.53 4.90
C PHE A 288 1.03 10.65 4.50
N GLY A 289 1.83 11.31 5.34
CA GLY A 289 3.28 11.33 5.20
C GLY A 289 3.91 10.00 5.60
N LEU A 290 5.24 9.99 5.73
CA LEU A 290 5.95 8.82 6.28
C LEU A 290 5.47 8.51 7.70
N TYR A 291 5.28 9.56 8.49
CA TYR A 291 4.65 9.54 9.79
C TYR A 291 3.35 10.35 9.76
N ALA A 292 2.36 9.93 10.53
CA ALA A 292 1.16 10.72 10.78
C ALA A 292 0.66 10.50 12.21
N ARG A 293 0.03 11.53 12.79
CA ARG A 293 -0.69 11.38 14.06
C ARG A 293 -1.87 10.44 13.85
N TYR A 294 -1.88 9.34 14.58
CA TYR A 294 -2.89 8.31 14.52
C TYR A 294 -3.62 8.27 15.86
N THR A 295 -4.95 8.38 15.84
CA THR A 295 -5.74 8.24 17.06
C THR A 295 -5.92 6.76 17.36
N PHE A 296 -5.23 6.28 18.40
CA PHE A 296 -5.41 4.94 18.93
C PHE A 296 -6.59 4.91 19.90
N ASP A 297 -7.31 3.80 19.94
CA ASP A 297 -8.23 3.50 21.04
C ASP A 297 -7.40 2.96 22.22
N GLU A 298 -7.40 3.68 23.36
CA GLU A 298 -6.67 3.25 24.56
C GLU A 298 -7.31 2.04 25.26
N GLU A 299 -8.55 1.66 24.89
CA GLU A 299 -9.28 0.52 25.46
C GLU A 299 -8.97 -0.83 24.80
N LEU A 300 -8.09 -0.89 23.77
CA LEU A 300 -7.58 -2.16 23.26
C LEU A 300 -6.71 -2.86 24.30
N HIS A 301 -7.34 -3.63 25.19
CA HIS A 301 -6.70 -4.48 26.17
C HIS A 301 -5.69 -5.45 25.49
N GLY A 302 -4.42 -5.06 25.44
CA GLY A 302 -3.31 -5.89 24.92
C GLY A 302 -2.57 -5.35 23.69
N TYR A 303 -3.04 -4.27 23.06
CA TYR A 303 -2.33 -3.64 21.94
C TYR A 303 -1.90 -2.23 22.33
N LYS A 304 -0.59 -1.97 22.28
CA LYS A 304 -0.01 -0.64 22.50
C LYS A 304 0.68 -0.19 21.21
N PRO A 305 0.82 1.12 20.94
CA PRO A 305 1.72 1.58 19.90
C PRO A 305 3.09 0.91 20.12
N ALA A 306 3.53 0.16 19.12
CA ALA A 306 4.78 -0.57 19.21
C ALA A 306 5.91 0.43 19.52
N ARG A 307 6.77 0.15 20.48
CA ARG A 307 8.00 0.96 20.68
C ARG A 307 9.16 0.10 20.25
N PHE A 308 9.83 0.49 19.16
CA PHE A 308 11.04 -0.19 18.69
C PHE A 308 12.26 0.36 19.44
N PRO A 309 12.91 -0.36 20.35
CA PRO A 309 14.14 0.16 20.97
C PRO A 309 15.21 0.33 19.89
N ALA A 310 15.91 1.46 19.82
CA ALA A 310 17.03 1.56 18.88
C ALA A 310 18.11 0.53 19.22
N GLY A 311 18.77 0.05 18.17
CA GLY A 311 19.89 -0.89 18.30
C GLY A 311 19.51 -2.32 18.66
N LYS A 312 18.22 -2.68 18.71
CA LYS A 312 17.81 -4.10 18.76
C LYS A 312 17.58 -4.66 17.36
N ASP A 313 18.15 -5.85 17.13
CA ASP A 313 17.90 -6.60 15.90
C ASP A 313 16.42 -6.94 15.78
N MET A 314 15.84 -6.53 14.66
CA MET A 314 14.52 -6.99 14.24
C MET A 314 14.61 -8.46 13.85
N PRO A 315 13.59 -9.29 14.14
CA PRO A 315 13.62 -10.67 13.68
C PRO A 315 13.75 -10.69 12.15
N PRO A 316 14.63 -11.52 11.58
CA PRO A 316 14.79 -11.60 10.13
C PRO A 316 13.60 -12.35 9.54
N PHE A 317 12.62 -11.63 9.00
CA PHE A 317 11.44 -12.26 8.38
C PHE A 317 11.67 -12.60 6.91
N SER A 318 12.00 -11.56 6.13
CA SER A 318 12.49 -11.68 4.76
C SER A 318 13.63 -10.68 4.57
N PRO A 319 14.56 -10.91 3.63
CA PRO A 319 15.59 -9.92 3.32
C PRO A 319 15.00 -8.56 2.93
N GLY A 320 13.91 -8.56 2.16
CA GLY A 320 13.22 -7.34 1.70
C GLY A 320 12.59 -6.55 2.85
N TRP A 321 11.82 -7.21 3.71
CA TRP A 321 11.17 -6.57 4.85
C TRP A 321 12.19 -6.07 5.88
N THR A 322 13.23 -6.87 6.14
CA THR A 322 14.28 -6.51 7.11
C THR A 322 15.02 -5.26 6.65
N ALA A 323 15.41 -5.20 5.38
CA ALA A 323 16.07 -4.03 4.80
C ALA A 323 15.17 -2.79 4.83
N TRP A 324 13.88 -2.95 4.51
CA TRP A 324 12.91 -1.86 4.58
C TRP A 324 12.80 -1.27 5.99
N MET A 325 12.56 -2.10 7.00
CA MET A 325 12.43 -1.64 8.38
C MET A 325 13.73 -1.04 8.94
N GLN A 326 14.89 -1.64 8.64
CA GLN A 326 16.18 -1.10 9.07
C GLN A 326 16.43 0.30 8.52
N GLY A 327 16.09 0.56 7.25
CA GLY A 327 16.23 1.90 6.67
C GLY A 327 15.28 2.92 7.31
N MET A 328 14.09 2.50 7.74
CA MET A 328 13.15 3.38 8.46
C MET A 328 13.59 3.66 9.91
N LEU A 329 14.25 2.70 10.57
CA LEU A 329 14.72 2.80 11.96
C LEU A 329 16.11 3.41 12.11
N ALA A 330 16.79 3.79 11.02
CA ALA A 330 18.13 4.39 11.05
C ALA A 330 18.20 5.77 11.76
N HIS A 331 17.07 6.29 12.24
CA HIS A 331 16.95 7.54 12.99
C HIS A 331 16.54 7.32 14.44
N GLY A 332 17.51 7.41 15.35
CA GLY A 332 17.30 7.58 16.80
C GLY A 332 16.50 6.48 17.50
N ASP A 333 16.36 6.59 18.82
CA ASP A 333 15.55 5.69 19.65
C ASP A 333 14.10 5.65 19.16
N GLY A 334 13.76 4.66 18.32
CA GLY A 334 12.39 4.19 18.13
C GLY A 334 11.34 5.27 18.02
N ILE A 335 11.46 6.15 17.03
CA ILE A 335 10.71 7.41 16.99
C ILE A 335 9.24 7.17 16.62
N PHE A 336 8.46 6.70 17.59
CA PHE A 336 7.08 7.12 17.74
C PHE A 336 7.07 8.17 18.87
N ARG A 337 7.11 9.46 18.52
CA ARG A 337 6.92 10.53 19.51
C ARG A 337 5.41 10.66 19.75
N GLY A 338 4.93 10.27 20.94
CA GLY A 338 3.52 10.41 21.30
C GLY A 338 2.59 9.47 20.50
N ASN A 339 1.50 10.00 19.92
CA ASN A 339 0.47 9.28 19.14
C ASN A 339 0.79 9.18 17.63
N GLU A 340 2.06 9.28 17.23
CA GLU A 340 2.45 9.17 15.82
C GLU A 340 2.59 7.70 15.41
N THR A 341 2.24 7.38 14.15
CA THR A 341 2.40 6.06 13.53
C THR A 341 3.16 6.21 12.22
N LEU A 342 4.01 5.22 11.92
CA LEU A 342 4.64 5.03 10.62
C LEU A 342 3.53 4.58 9.67
N THR A 343 2.85 5.55 9.09
CA THR A 343 1.80 5.28 8.12
C THR A 343 2.40 4.83 6.80
N THR A 344 3.64 5.22 6.49
CA THR A 344 4.16 5.16 5.12
C THR A 344 3.23 5.87 4.14
N PHE A 345 3.67 6.24 2.96
CA PHE A 345 2.91 7.20 2.13
C PHE A 345 1.59 6.64 1.59
N HIS A 346 0.50 6.69 2.36
CA HIS A 346 -0.78 6.05 2.04
C HIS A 346 -1.92 7.05 1.88
N PRO A 347 -2.98 6.72 1.12
CA PRO A 347 -4.21 7.50 1.12
C PRO A 347 -4.79 7.63 2.53
N ASN A 348 -5.23 8.84 2.88
CA ASN A 348 -6.17 9.01 3.97
C ASN A 348 -7.61 8.85 3.46
N LYS A 349 -8.61 9.11 4.31
CA LYS A 349 -10.03 8.98 3.92
C LYS A 349 -10.38 9.73 2.62
N ARG A 350 -9.83 10.93 2.37
CA ARG A 350 -10.11 11.70 1.14
C ARG A 350 -9.48 11.05 -0.08
N GLY A 351 -8.26 10.52 0.06
CA GLY A 351 -7.59 9.74 -0.98
C GLY A 351 -8.37 8.47 -1.33
N ALA A 352 -8.89 7.77 -0.32
CA ALA A 352 -9.73 6.58 -0.50
C ALA A 352 -11.07 6.89 -1.16
N ASP A 353 -11.70 8.01 -0.79
CA ASP A 353 -12.91 8.49 -1.43
C ASP A 353 -12.66 8.83 -2.91
N ASN A 354 -11.47 9.36 -3.21
CA ASN A 354 -11.05 9.57 -4.58
C ASN A 354 -10.83 8.25 -5.33
N GLN A 355 -10.13 7.28 -4.76
CA GLN A 355 -9.98 5.94 -5.36
C GLN A 355 -11.36 5.34 -5.67
N THR A 356 -12.30 5.41 -4.72
CA THR A 356 -13.69 4.96 -4.91
C THR A 356 -14.35 5.64 -6.10
N ARG A 357 -14.22 6.98 -6.24
CA ARG A 357 -14.78 7.74 -7.37
C ARG A 357 -14.15 7.36 -8.71
N GLN A 358 -12.82 7.18 -8.78
CA GLN A 358 -12.14 6.82 -10.02
C GLN A 358 -12.52 5.41 -10.46
N VAL A 359 -12.56 4.44 -9.53
CA VAL A 359 -13.00 3.08 -9.84
C VAL A 359 -14.48 3.05 -10.22
N THR A 360 -15.36 3.78 -9.52
CA THR A 360 -16.78 3.93 -9.90
C THR A 360 -16.93 4.46 -11.33
N THR A 361 -16.12 5.45 -11.70
CA THR A 361 -16.13 6.01 -13.06
C THR A 361 -15.70 4.95 -14.08
N ALA A 362 -14.64 4.20 -13.80
CA ALA A 362 -14.20 3.11 -14.67
C ALA A 362 -15.26 2.01 -14.82
N LEU A 363 -15.94 1.62 -13.73
CA LEU A 363 -17.03 0.65 -13.74
C LEU A 363 -18.20 1.11 -14.62
N ARG A 364 -18.58 2.39 -14.51
CA ARG A 364 -19.63 3.00 -15.34
C ARG A 364 -19.25 3.03 -16.81
N THR A 365 -18.02 3.44 -17.13
CA THR A 365 -17.50 3.44 -18.51
C THR A 365 -17.48 2.03 -19.11
N ALA A 366 -17.25 1.01 -18.30
CA ALA A 366 -17.30 -0.39 -18.71
C ALA A 366 -18.72 -1.00 -18.75
N GLY A 367 -19.76 -0.24 -18.39
CA GLY A 367 -21.16 -0.70 -18.39
C GLY A 367 -21.49 -1.71 -17.29
N ILE A 368 -20.75 -1.72 -16.18
CA ILE A 368 -20.99 -2.62 -15.04
C ILE A 368 -22.11 -2.11 -14.13
N ILE A 369 -22.25 -0.78 -14.01
CA ILE A 369 -23.19 -0.06 -13.15
C ILE A 369 -23.88 1.08 -13.87
#